data_AF-A0A969XH60-F1
#
_entry.id   AF-A0A969XH60-F1
#
_cell.length_a   1.000
_cell.length_b   1.000
_cell.length_c   1.000
_cell.angle_alpha   90.00
_cell.angle_beta   90.00
_cell.angle_gamma   90.00
#
_symmetry.space_group_name_H-M   'P 1'
#
loop_
_entity.id
_entity.type
_entity.pdbx_description
1 polymer ?
#
loop_
_entity_poly.entity_id
_entity_poly.type
_entity_poly.pdbx_seq_one_letter_code
_entity_poly.pdbx_strand_id
1 'polypeptide(L)'
;MHKPSLIVLIILALLLAGLQYRLWLGEGGMADVGRLKAQIAEQRAENERLQERNRVMEAEVMELKQGMETVEERARHELGMLKQGETLYLLME
;
A
#
# COMPACT_ATOMS: atom_id res chain seq x y z
N MET A 1 -3.15 -67.33 4.59
CA MET A 1 -4.39 -66.53 4.82
C MET A 1 -4.07 -65.03 4.93
N HIS A 2 -3.25 -64.45 4.03
CA HIS A 2 -2.74 -63.06 4.13
C HIS A 2 -2.93 -62.21 2.86
N LYS A 3 -3.62 -62.73 1.85
CA LYS A 3 -3.92 -61.98 0.61
C LYS A 3 -4.97 -60.85 0.75
N PRO A 4 -6.01 -60.94 1.62
CA PRO A 4 -7.01 -59.87 1.68
C PRO A 4 -6.50 -58.60 2.38
N SER A 5 -5.57 -58.71 3.35
CA SER A 5 -4.97 -57.55 4.03
C SER A 5 -4.08 -56.72 3.11
N LEU A 6 -3.38 -57.36 2.16
CA LEU A 6 -2.55 -56.65 1.17
C LEU A 6 -3.40 -55.77 0.25
N ILE A 7 -4.57 -56.25 -0.15
CA ILE A 7 -5.50 -55.50 -1.01
C ILE A 7 -6.00 -54.24 -0.29
N VAL A 8 -6.38 -54.38 0.99
CA VAL A 8 -6.80 -53.23 1.81
C VAL A 8 -5.67 -52.22 1.96
N LEU A 9 -4.43 -52.69 2.15
CA LEU A 9 -3.27 -51.82 2.30
C LEU A 9 -2.95 -51.04 1.01
N ILE A 10 -3.08 -51.69 -0.15
CA ILE A 10 -2.91 -51.05 -1.47
C ILE A 10 -4.00 -50.00 -1.72
N ILE A 11 -5.26 -50.31 -1.40
CA ILE A 11 -6.36 -49.36 -1.53
C ILE A 11 -6.13 -48.15 -0.61
N LEU A 12 -5.72 -48.38 0.63
CA LEU A 12 -5.40 -47.31 1.57
C LEU A 12 -4.24 -46.44 1.08
N ALA A 13 -3.18 -47.05 0.54
CA ALA A 13 -2.04 -46.33 -0.03
C ALA A 13 -2.44 -45.49 -1.25
N LEU A 14 -3.30 -46.01 -2.13
CA LEU A 14 -3.84 -45.26 -3.27
C LEU A 14 -4.70 -44.08 -2.83
N LEU A 15 -5.57 -44.28 -1.84
CA LEU A 15 -6.37 -43.21 -1.23
C LEU A 15 -5.46 -42.13 -0.64
N LEU A 16 -4.43 -42.53 0.11
CA LEU A 16 -3.48 -41.59 0.70
C LEU A 16 -2.73 -40.80 -0.39
N ALA A 17 -2.23 -41.49 -1.42
CA ALA A 17 -1.52 -40.87 -2.53
C ALA A 17 -2.40 -39.87 -3.28
N GLY A 18 -3.67 -40.22 -3.54
CA GLY A 18 -4.65 -39.31 -4.14
C GLY A 18 -4.92 -38.08 -3.28
N LEU A 19 -5.00 -38.25 -1.96
CA LEU A 19 -5.18 -37.14 -1.02
C LEU A 19 -3.96 -36.23 -0.96
N GLN A 20 -2.75 -36.80 -0.93
CA GLN A 20 -1.49 -36.05 -0.96
C GLN A 20 -1.34 -35.27 -2.28
N TYR A 21 -1.68 -35.90 -3.41
CA TYR A 21 -1.67 -35.25 -4.72
C TYR A 21 -2.67 -34.09 -4.76
N ARG A 22 -3.89 -34.29 -4.25
CA ARG A 22 -4.90 -33.22 -4.12
C ARG A 22 -4.44 -32.11 -3.18
N LEU A 23 -3.67 -32.40 -2.14
CA LEU A 23 -3.13 -31.36 -1.25
C LEU A 23 -2.04 -30.53 -1.94
N TRP A 24 -1.25 -31.13 -2.82
CA TRP A 24 -0.23 -30.43 -3.60
C TRP A 24 -0.82 -29.60 -4.76
N LEU A 25 -1.89 -30.08 -5.40
CA LEU A 25 -2.53 -29.44 -6.56
C LEU A 25 -3.84 -28.69 -6.25
N GLY A 26 -4.39 -28.82 -5.05
CA GLY A 26 -5.65 -28.19 -4.66
C GLY A 26 -5.48 -26.69 -4.38
N GLU A 27 -6.59 -25.97 -4.48
CA GLU A 27 -6.70 -24.52 -4.19
C GLU A 27 -6.06 -24.20 -2.83
N GLY A 28 -4.87 -23.61 -2.85
CA GLY A 28 -4.03 -23.36 -1.66
C GLY A 28 -2.68 -24.11 -1.60
N GLY A 29 -2.37 -24.95 -2.59
CA GLY A 29 -1.06 -25.62 -2.74
C GLY A 29 0.07 -24.67 -3.16
N MET A 30 1.32 -25.16 -3.20
CA MET A 30 2.53 -24.35 -3.48
C MET A 30 2.46 -23.51 -4.76
N ALA A 31 1.69 -23.96 -5.76
CA ALA A 31 1.46 -23.24 -7.01
C ALA A 31 0.66 -21.94 -6.81
N ASP A 32 -0.34 -21.93 -5.93
CA ASP A 32 -1.14 -20.73 -5.64
C ASP A 32 -0.35 -19.72 -4.81
N VAL A 33 0.48 -20.20 -3.89
CA VAL A 33 1.36 -19.34 -3.08
C VAL A 33 2.35 -18.59 -3.96
N GLY A 34 2.90 -19.23 -5.00
CA GLY A 34 3.81 -18.57 -5.95
C GLY A 34 3.13 -17.44 -6.72
N ARG A 35 1.95 -17.71 -7.29
CA ARG A 35 1.16 -16.72 -8.03
C ARG A 35 0.70 -15.56 -7.15
N LEU A 36 0.22 -15.86 -5.93
CA LEU A 36 -0.24 -14.82 -5.01
C LEU A 36 0.93 -13.96 -4.50
N LYS A 37 2.10 -14.56 -4.24
CA LYS A 37 3.33 -13.81 -3.92
C LYS A 37 3.78 -12.90 -5.07
N ALA A 38 3.67 -13.35 -6.32
CA ALA A 38 4.01 -12.52 -7.47
C ALA A 38 3.08 -11.30 -7.59
N GLN A 39 1.77 -11.47 -7.41
CA GLN A 39 0.82 -10.36 -7.41
C GLN A 39 1.06 -9.37 -6.26
N ILE A 40 1.37 -9.87 -5.06
CA ILE A 40 1.72 -9.02 -3.92
C ILE A 40 2.99 -8.22 -4.21
N ALA A 41 4.00 -8.82 -4.83
CA ALA A 41 5.25 -8.13 -5.17
C ALA A 41 5.03 -7.00 -6.18
N GLU A 42 4.22 -7.24 -7.21
CA GLU A 42 3.86 -6.24 -8.21
C GLU A 42 3.09 -5.07 -7.59
N GLN A 43 2.08 -5.35 -6.76
CA GLN A 43 1.32 -4.32 -6.06
C GLN A 43 2.16 -3.51 -5.08
N ARG A 44 3.17 -4.14 -4.45
CA ARG A 44 4.08 -3.45 -3.53
C ARG A 44 4.99 -2.48 -4.27
N ALA A 45 5.52 -2.88 -5.42
CA ALA A 45 6.35 -2.03 -6.26
C ALA A 45 5.57 -0.79 -6.75
N GLU A 46 4.32 -0.96 -7.18
CA GLU A 46 3.51 0.18 -7.62
C GLU A 46 3.13 1.11 -6.45
N ASN A 47 2.83 0.55 -5.27
CA ASN A 47 2.59 1.34 -4.06
C ASN A 47 3.81 2.17 -3.65
N GLU A 48 5.02 1.58 -3.69
CA GLU A 48 6.27 2.30 -3.39
C GLU A 48 6.48 3.47 -4.36
N ARG A 49 6.21 3.26 -5.66
CA ARG A 49 6.28 4.32 -6.67
C ARG A 49 5.28 5.45 -6.42
N LEU A 50 4.04 5.11 -6.05
CA LEU A 50 3.00 6.10 -5.75
C LEU A 50 3.30 6.87 -4.46
N GLN A 51 3.83 6.21 -3.43
CA GLN A 51 4.25 6.86 -2.19
C GLN A 51 5.35 7.89 -2.43
N GLU A 52 6.34 7.57 -3.26
CA GLU A 52 7.41 8.52 -3.57
C GLU A 52 6.88 9.75 -4.31
N ARG A 53 5.99 9.56 -5.30
CA ARG A 53 5.33 10.68 -5.99
C ARG A 53 4.50 11.54 -5.05
N ASN A 54 3.78 10.91 -4.12
CA ASN A 54 3.00 11.64 -3.13
C ASN A 54 3.89 12.47 -2.20
N ARG A 55 5.04 11.94 -1.77
CA ARG A 55 6.00 12.72 -0.95
C ARG A 55 6.51 13.95 -1.67
N VAL A 56 6.84 13.82 -2.95
CA VAL A 56 7.28 14.97 -3.78
C VAL A 56 6.16 16.00 -3.90
N MET A 57 4.94 15.57 -4.25
CA MET A 57 3.80 16.47 -4.37
C MET A 57 3.43 17.14 -3.04
N GLU A 58 3.55 16.42 -1.91
CA GLU A 58 3.30 16.97 -0.58
C GLU A 58 4.34 18.03 -0.21
N ALA A 59 5.62 17.80 -0.55
CA ALA A 59 6.68 18.78 -0.38
C ALA A 59 6.43 20.03 -1.25
N GLU A 60 6.05 19.87 -2.52
CA GLU A 60 5.70 20.99 -3.41
C GLU A 60 4.52 21.80 -2.87
N VAL A 61 3.47 21.14 -2.38
CA VAL A 61 2.32 21.82 -1.77
C VAL A 61 2.72 22.57 -0.50
N MET A 62 3.61 22.00 0.31
CA MET A 62 4.11 22.66 1.51
C MET A 62 4.95 23.90 1.17
N GLU A 63 5.85 23.79 0.18
CA GLU A 63 6.67 24.90 -0.30
C GLU A 63 5.81 26.02 -0.89
N LEU A 64 4.79 25.69 -1.70
CA LEU A 64 3.86 26.67 -2.26
C LEU A 64 3.07 27.40 -1.16
N LYS A 65 2.64 26.69 -0.11
CA LYS A 65 1.94 27.28 1.02
C LYS A 65 2.84 28.24 1.81
N GLN A 66 4.05 27.81 2.14
CA GLN A 66 5.02 28.65 2.85
C GLN A 66 5.45 29.87 2.04
N GLY A 67 5.65 29.70 0.73
CA GLY A 67 5.94 30.81 -0.18
C GLY A 67 4.80 31.84 -0.22
N MET A 68 3.54 31.41 -0.26
CA MET A 68 2.38 32.30 -0.22
C MET A 68 2.26 33.04 1.12
N GLU A 69 2.51 32.36 2.24
CA GLU A 69 2.47 32.95 3.58
C GLU A 69 3.56 34.01 3.74
N THR A 70 4.77 33.75 3.23
CA THR A 70 5.90 34.71 3.21
C THR A 70 5.58 35.95 2.36
N VAL A 71 4.89 35.76 1.23
CA VAL A 71 4.46 36.86 0.35
C VAL A 71 3.36 37.70 1.01
N GLU A 72 2.42 37.07 1.71
CA GLU A 72 1.35 37.75 2.45
C GLU A 72 1.92 38.58 3.61
N GLU A 73 2.85 38.03 4.40
CA GLU A 73 3.52 38.79 5.46
C GLU A 73 4.24 40.00 4.89
N ARG A 74 4.99 39.84 3.80
CA ARG A 74 5.70 40.95 3.14
C ARG A 74 4.73 42.03 2.64
N ALA A 75 3.61 41.64 2.03
CA ALA A 75 2.59 42.58 1.56
C ALA A 75 1.91 43.34 2.72
N ARG A 76 1.67 42.67 3.86
CA ARG A 76 1.13 43.30 5.07
C ARG A 76 2.14 44.25 5.72
N HIS A 77 3.40 43.85 5.83
CA HIS A 77 4.45 44.60 6.53
C HIS A 77 5.05 45.74 5.70
N GLU A 78 5.34 45.53 4.41
CA GLU A 78 6.01 46.52 3.56
C GLU A 78 5.03 47.42 2.81
N LEU A 79 3.88 46.90 2.39
CA LEU A 79 2.92 47.62 1.55
C LEU A 79 1.66 48.07 2.31
N GLY A 80 1.52 47.69 3.58
CA GLY A 80 0.32 47.98 4.37
C GLY A 80 -0.96 47.41 3.76
N MET A 81 -0.85 46.37 2.92
CA MET A 81 -1.99 45.79 2.22
C MET A 81 -2.85 44.99 3.19
N LEU A 82 -4.15 45.24 3.15
CA LEU A 82 -5.18 44.56 3.95
C LEU A 82 -6.14 43.82 3.03
N LYS A 83 -6.64 42.66 3.48
CA LYS A 83 -7.62 41.91 2.72
C LYS A 83 -8.95 42.67 2.68
N GLN A 84 -9.71 42.54 1.59
CA GLN A 84 -11.04 43.15 1.46
C GLN A 84 -11.95 42.71 2.63
N GLY A 85 -12.34 43.66 3.48
CA GLY A 85 -13.18 43.43 4.67
C GLY A 85 -12.44 43.26 6.01
N GLU A 86 -11.13 43.45 6.06
CA GLU A 86 -10.32 43.33 7.29
C GLU A 86 -10.06 44.71 7.93
N THR A 87 -10.26 44.84 9.25
CA THR A 87 -10.00 46.09 10.00
C THR A 87 -8.69 45.95 10.76
N LEU A 88 -7.66 46.70 10.37
CA LEU A 88 -6.36 46.72 11.06
C LEU A 88 -6.38 47.71 12.23
N TYR A 89 -6.11 47.23 13.43
CA TYR A 89 -5.90 48.06 14.62
C TYR A 89 -4.40 48.23 14.86
N LEU A 90 -3.86 49.41 14.57
CA LEU A 90 -2.50 49.79 14.92
C LEU A 90 -2.54 50.50 16.29
N LEU A 91 -2.05 49.82 17.33
CA LEU A 91 -1.83 50.42 18.63
C LEU A 91 -0.49 51.18 18.55
N MET A 92 -0.55 52.51 18.55
CA MET A 92 0.65 53.33 18.73
C MET A 92 0.82 53.55 20.23
N GLU A 93 1.97 53.15 20.79
CA GLU A 93 2.43 53.60 22.11
C GLU A 93 2.95 55.04 22.05
#